data_AF-A0A1Y1KAN9-F1
#
_entry.id   AF-A0A1Y1KAN9-F1
#
_cell.length_a   1.000
_cell.length_b   1.000
_cell.length_c   1.000
_cell.angle_alpha   90.00
_cell.angle_beta   90.00
_cell.angle_gamma   90.00
#
_symmetry.space_group_name_H-M   'P 1'
#
loop_
_entity.id
_entity.type
_entity.pdbx_description
1 polymer ?
#
loop_
_entity_poly.entity_id
_entity_poly.type
_entity_poly.pdbx_seq_one_letter_code
_entity_poly.pdbx_strand_id
1 'polypeptide(L)'
;MATAFVSYLGPFVSQYRESLVDFWKQQVLELEIPFDEEFNVIKFLIDPTTIREWNIQGLPSDGFSTENGIIVTRGTRWPLVIDPQTQAQKWIKAMERKNGLKVIDFGMHDYMRT
;
A
#
# COMPACT_ATOMS: atom_id res chain seq x y z
N MET A 1 0.72 -14.28 -6.83
CA MET A 1 -0.28 -13.55 -6.02
C MET A 1 0.22 -12.20 -5.50
N ALA A 2 1.33 -12.13 -4.76
CA ALA A 2 1.84 -10.85 -4.20
C ALA A 2 2.00 -9.71 -5.24
N THR A 3 2.56 -10.01 -6.42
CA THR A 3 2.68 -9.03 -7.51
C THR A 3 1.33 -8.51 -7.99
N ALA A 4 0.33 -9.39 -8.11
CA ALA A 4 -1.02 -9.00 -8.52
C ALA A 4 -1.68 -8.10 -7.46
N PHE A 5 -1.46 -8.39 -6.17
CA PHE A 5 -1.91 -7.55 -5.07
C PHE A 5 -1.42 -6.09 -5.21
N VAL A 6 -0.10 -5.92 -5.33
CA VAL A 6 0.52 -4.58 -5.42
C VAL A 6 0.14 -3.85 -6.71
N SER A 7 -0.06 -4.60 -7.80
CA SER A 7 -0.31 -4.02 -9.13
C SER A 7 -1.77 -3.62 -9.36
N TYR A 8 -2.73 -4.36 -8.80
CA TYR A 8 -4.15 -4.23 -9.17
C TYR A 8 -5.05 -3.79 -8.03
N LEU A 9 -4.68 -4.01 -6.76
CA LEU A 9 -5.63 -3.84 -5.66
C LEU A 9 -5.72 -2.41 -5.09
N GLY A 10 -4.80 -1.53 -5.46
CA GLY A 10 -4.74 -0.15 -4.96
C GLY A 10 -6.08 0.59 -4.95
N PRO A 11 -6.84 0.61 -6.06
CA PRO A 11 -8.10 1.36 -6.14
C PRO A 11 -9.29 0.77 -5.36
N PHE A 12 -9.19 -0.47 -4.88
CA PHE A 12 -10.33 -1.20 -4.34
C PHE A 12 -10.41 -1.17 -2.81
N VAL A 13 -11.63 -1.33 -2.29
CA VAL A 13 -11.92 -1.49 -0.85
C VAL A 13 -11.66 -2.92 -0.37
N SER A 14 -11.46 -3.12 0.94
CA SER A 14 -11.07 -4.41 1.54
C SER A 14 -11.90 -5.60 1.05
N GLN A 15 -13.23 -5.49 1.08
CA GLN A 15 -14.12 -6.59 0.68
C GLN A 15 -13.88 -7.06 -0.76
N TYR A 16 -13.58 -6.13 -1.66
CA TYR A 16 -13.31 -6.47 -3.06
C TYR A 16 -11.87 -6.96 -3.26
N ARG A 17 -10.93 -6.53 -2.43
CA ARG A 17 -9.57 -7.08 -2.41
C ARG A 17 -9.59 -8.54 -1.97
N GLU A 18 -10.34 -8.86 -0.92
CA GLU A 18 -10.53 -10.21 -0.42
C GLU A 18 -11.14 -11.11 -1.51
N SER A 19 -12.23 -10.67 -2.15
CA SER A 19 -12.86 -11.46 -3.21
C SER A 19 -11.96 -11.71 -4.42
N LEU A 20 -11.14 -10.72 -4.82
CA LEU A 20 -10.16 -10.90 -5.90
C LEU A 20 -9.03 -11.85 -5.51
N VAL A 21 -8.56 -11.81 -4.26
CA VAL A 21 -7.52 -12.73 -3.77
C VAL A 21 -8.06 -14.16 -3.73
N ASP A 22 -9.28 -14.36 -3.25
CA ASP A 22 -9.93 -15.68 -3.23
C ASP A 22 -10.16 -16.22 -4.64
N PHE A 23 -10.61 -15.35 -5.55
CA PHE A 23 -10.71 -15.70 -6.98
C PHE A 23 -9.36 -16.13 -7.55
N TRP A 24 -8.28 -15.38 -7.31
CA TRP A 24 -6.95 -15.77 -7.78
C TRP A 24 -6.47 -17.10 -7.17
N LYS A 25 -6.77 -17.37 -5.90
CA LYS A 25 -6.44 -18.66 -5.27
C LYS A 25 -7.17 -19.81 -5.96
N GLN A 26 -8.45 -19.64 -6.28
CA GLN A 26 -9.22 -20.64 -7.03
C GLN A 26 -8.60 -20.90 -8.41
N GLN A 27 -8.23 -19.86 -9.15
CA GLN A 27 -7.57 -20.03 -10.45
C GLN A 27 -6.23 -20.77 -10.35
N VAL A 28 -5.43 -20.48 -9.32
CA VAL A 28 -4.14 -21.16 -9.09
C VAL A 28 -4.36 -22.65 -8.77
N LEU A 29 -5.39 -22.96 -7.98
CA LEU A 29 -5.77 -24.33 -7.65
C LEU A 29 -6.25 -25.12 -8.87
N GLU A 30 -7.15 -24.54 -9.68
CA GLU A 30 -7.66 -25.15 -10.91
C GLU A 30 -6.55 -25.42 -11.94
N LEU A 31 -5.51 -24.59 -11.96
CA LEU A 31 -4.35 -24.75 -12.83
C LEU A 31 -3.27 -25.69 -12.27
N GLU A 32 -3.52 -26.31 -11.11
CA GLU A 32 -2.58 -27.19 -10.41
C GLU A 32 -1.19 -26.55 -10.16
N ILE A 33 -1.16 -25.22 -10.00
CA ILE A 33 0.08 -24.49 -9.74
C ILE A 33 0.39 -24.60 -8.24
N PRO A 34 1.58 -25.08 -7.83
CA PRO A 34 1.94 -25.18 -6.42
C PRO A 34 1.93 -23.81 -5.74
N PHE A 35 1.25 -23.70 -4.60
CA PHE A 35 1.23 -22.50 -3.77
C PHE A 35 1.09 -22.87 -2.29
N ASP A 36 1.40 -21.91 -1.43
CA ASP A 36 1.19 -22.02 0.01
C ASP A 36 -0.29 -21.71 0.34
N GLU A 37 -1.02 -22.69 0.87
CA GLU A 37 -2.44 -22.54 1.25
C GLU A 37 -2.63 -21.50 2.37
N GLU A 38 -1.63 -21.35 3.25
CA GLU A 38 -1.62 -20.37 4.33
C GLU A 38 -1.04 -19.01 3.88
N PHE A 39 -0.84 -18.82 2.58
CA PHE A 39 -0.25 -17.60 2.03
C PHE A 39 -0.99 -16.34 2.50
N ASN A 40 -0.27 -15.49 3.22
CA ASN A 40 -0.72 -14.19 3.66
C ASN A 40 0.14 -13.09 3.03
N VAL A 41 -0.47 -12.27 2.17
CA VAL A 41 0.24 -11.25 1.39
C VAL A 41 0.93 -10.19 2.25
N ILE A 42 0.32 -9.83 3.39
CA ILE A 42 0.88 -8.85 4.33
C ILE A 42 2.17 -9.45 4.93
N LYS A 43 2.07 -10.62 5.57
CA LYS A 43 3.23 -11.30 6.17
C LYS A 43 4.35 -11.60 5.16
N PHE A 44 3.99 -11.80 3.90
CA PHE A 44 4.96 -12.07 2.84
C PHE A 44 5.71 -10.81 2.38
N LEU A 45 5.04 -9.65 2.28
CA LEU A 45 5.61 -8.42 1.72
C LEU A 45 6.22 -7.47 2.75
N ILE A 46 5.83 -7.60 4.01
CA ILE A 46 6.22 -6.68 5.07
C ILE A 46 6.46 -7.41 6.39
N ASP A 47 7.49 -6.98 7.11
CA ASP A 47 7.78 -7.49 8.44
C ASP A 47 7.04 -6.66 9.53
N PRO A 48 6.80 -7.23 10.71
CA PRO A 48 6.09 -6.54 11.79
C PRO A 48 6.79 -5.27 12.31
N THR A 49 8.11 -5.16 12.15
CA THR A 49 8.88 -3.98 12.59
C THR A 49 8.55 -2.79 11.71
N THR A 50 8.54 -2.99 10.39
CA THR A 50 8.15 -1.95 9.43
C THR A 50 6.70 -1.49 9.64
N ILE A 51 5.75 -2.42 9.89
CA ILE A 51 4.35 -2.05 10.24
C ILE A 51 4.32 -1.18 11.50
N ARG A 52 5.10 -1.54 12.53
CA ARG A 52 5.17 -0.77 13.77
C ARG A 52 5.74 0.63 13.54
N GLU A 53 6.74 0.77 12.69
CA GLU A 53 7.29 2.08 12.31
C GLU A 53 6.25 2.94 11.59
N TRP A 54 5.47 2.37 10.66
CA TRP A 54 4.37 3.08 10.01
C TRP A 54 3.31 3.56 11.01
N ASN A 55 2.97 2.73 11.99
CA ASN A 55 2.04 3.11 13.05
C ASN A 55 2.57 4.28 13.90
N ILE A 56 3.87 4.28 14.22
CA ILE A 56 4.52 5.41 14.92
C ILE A 56 4.51 6.68 14.05
N GLN A 57 4.62 6.52 12.74
CA GLN A 57 4.54 7.60 11.75
C GLN A 57 3.09 8.06 11.48
N GLY A 58 2.08 7.42 12.09
CA GLY A 58 0.67 7.85 12.03
C GLY A 58 -0.20 7.14 10.99
N LEU A 59 0.28 6.04 10.40
CA LEU A 59 -0.59 5.11 9.68
C LEU A 59 -1.50 4.38 10.68
N PRO A 60 -2.80 4.18 10.40
CA PRO A 60 -3.63 3.33 11.23
C PRO A 60 -3.13 1.89 11.28
N SER A 61 -3.38 1.24 12.41
CA SER A 61 -3.03 -0.16 12.63
C SER A 61 -4.04 -1.15 12.05
N ASP A 62 -5.03 -0.69 11.27
CA ASP A 62 -6.00 -1.59 10.64
C ASP A 62 -5.41 -2.28 9.40
N GLY A 63 -6.01 -3.41 9.01
CA GLY A 63 -5.54 -4.22 7.88
C GLY A 63 -5.55 -3.45 6.56
N PHE A 64 -6.60 -2.66 6.29
CA PHE A 64 -6.74 -1.92 5.04
C PHE A 64 -5.68 -0.83 4.90
N SER A 65 -5.39 -0.11 5.98
CA SER A 65 -4.31 0.88 6.04
C SER A 65 -2.93 0.23 5.85
N THR A 66 -2.71 -0.95 6.44
CA THR A 66 -1.48 -1.73 6.25
C THR A 66 -1.30 -2.15 4.79
N GLU A 67 -2.36 -2.65 4.15
CA GLU A 67 -2.37 -2.98 2.73
C GLU A 67 -2.05 -1.77 1.84
N ASN A 68 -2.65 -0.62 2.14
CA ASN A 68 -2.35 0.63 1.42
C ASN A 68 -0.88 1.04 1.60
N GLY A 69 -0.34 0.89 2.81
CA GLY A 69 1.08 1.12 3.11
C GLY A 69 1.99 0.22 2.27
N ILE A 70 1.63 -1.06 2.11
CA ILE A 70 2.35 -2.01 1.23
C ILE A 70 2.31 -1.53 -0.22
N ILE A 71 1.14 -1.12 -0.74
CA ILE A 71 1.00 -0.67 -2.13
C ILE A 71 1.84 0.59 -2.38
N VAL A 72 1.82 1.54 -1.45
CA VAL A 72 2.61 2.79 -1.53
C VAL A 72 4.12 2.52 -1.52
N THR A 73 4.58 1.55 -0.72
CA THR A 73 6.03 1.32 -0.49
C THR A 73 6.64 0.23 -1.35
N ARG A 74 5.84 -0.71 -1.86
CA ARG A 74 6.28 -1.82 -2.73
C ARG A 74 5.89 -1.62 -4.20
N GLY A 75 4.99 -0.68 -4.48
CA GLY A 75 4.63 -0.31 -5.84
C GLY A 75 5.83 0.26 -6.61
N THR A 76 5.96 -0.12 -7.87
CA THR A 76 7.01 0.39 -8.77
C THR A 76 6.63 1.72 -9.43
N ARG A 77 5.38 2.14 -9.29
CA ARG A 77 4.83 3.39 -9.83
C ARG A 77 4.53 4.36 -8.69
N TRP A 78 4.58 5.65 -8.98
CA TRP A 78 4.18 6.70 -8.05
C TRP A 78 2.70 6.53 -7.68
N PRO A 79 2.36 6.37 -6.39
CA PRO A 79 0.98 6.16 -5.98
C PRO A 79 0.19 7.47 -6.04
N LEU A 80 -0.99 7.43 -6.67
CA LEU A 80 -1.99 8.47 -6.52
C LEU A 80 -2.91 8.10 -5.35
N VAL A 81 -2.79 8.84 -4.26
CA VAL A 81 -3.53 8.54 -3.03
C VAL A 81 -4.82 9.34 -2.95
N ILE A 82 -5.95 8.65 -2.82
CA ILE A 82 -7.28 9.24 -2.59
C ILE A 82 -7.51 9.29 -1.08
N ASP A 83 -7.29 10.44 -0.47
CA ASP A 83 -7.25 10.60 0.99
C ASP A 83 -8.02 11.84 1.47
N PRO A 84 -9.35 11.75 1.66
CA PRO A 84 -10.16 12.89 2.11
C PRO A 84 -9.85 13.31 3.56
N GLN A 85 -9.22 12.44 4.36
CA GLN A 85 -8.92 12.70 5.77
C GLN A 85 -7.49 13.20 6.00
N THR A 86 -6.68 13.34 4.95
CA THR A 86 -5.26 13.74 4.99
C THR A 86 -4.37 12.81 5.83
N GLN A 87 -4.80 11.57 6.05
CA GLN A 87 -4.09 10.60 6.85
C GLN A 87 -2.81 10.10 6.18
N ALA A 88 -2.92 9.66 4.92
CA ALA A 88 -1.77 9.21 4.15
C ALA A 88 -0.77 10.36 3.93
N GLN A 89 -1.27 11.58 3.72
CA GLN A 89 -0.41 12.76 3.61
C GLN A 89 0.41 13.00 4.89
N LYS A 90 -0.21 12.90 6.07
CA LYS A 90 0.48 13.03 7.37
C LYS A 90 1.50 11.92 7.57
N TRP A 91 1.13 10.69 7.26
CA TRP A 91 2.00 9.52 7.35
C TRP A 91 3.25 9.66 6.47
N ILE A 92 3.08 10.00 5.18
CA ILE A 92 4.20 10.19 4.24
C ILE A 92 5.14 11.31 4.71
N LYS A 93 4.59 12.44 5.19
CA LYS A 93 5.39 13.53 5.77
C LYS A 93 6.18 13.09 7.01
N ALA A 94 5.61 12.25 7.86
CA ALA A 94 6.29 11.72 9.03
C ALA A 94 7.37 10.69 8.66
N MET A 95 7.09 9.82 7.69
CA MET A 95 8.01 8.83 7.13
C MET A 95 9.24 9.49 6.50
N GLU A 96 9.03 10.52 5.68
CA GLU A 96 10.09 11.21 4.93
C GLU A 96 10.73 12.38 5.69
N ARG A 97 10.45 12.52 7.00
CA ARG A 97 10.92 13.66 7.82
C ARG A 97 12.43 13.87 7.75
N LYS A 98 13.21 12.79 7.64
CA LYS A 98 14.68 12.84 7.57
C LYS A 98 15.22 13.00 6.14
N ASN A 99 14.36 12.85 5.14
CA ASN A 99 14.74 12.76 3.72
C ASN A 99 14.51 14.08 2.96
N GLY A 100 14.10 15.14 3.65
CA GLY A 100 13.94 16.47 3.04
C GLY A 100 12.77 16.54 2.06
N LEU A 101 11.65 15.87 2.37
CA LEU A 101 10.43 15.88 1.55
C LEU A 101 10.01 17.30 1.19
N LYS A 102 9.99 17.61 -0.11
CA LYS A 102 9.41 18.84 -0.64
C LYS A 102 7.93 18.62 -0.93
N VAL A 103 7.09 19.52 -0.43
CA VAL A 103 5.65 19.51 -0.67
C VAL A 103 5.34 20.60 -1.69
N ILE A 104 4.85 20.19 -2.85
CA ILE A 104 4.47 21.08 -3.94
C ILE A 104 2.96 21.00 -4.17
N ASP A 105 2.38 22.12 -4.56
CA ASP A 105 0.99 22.24 -4.96
C ASP A 105 0.90 23.05 -6.26
N PHE A 106 -0.08 22.75 -7.11
CA PHE A 106 -0.25 23.42 -8.41
C PHE A 106 -0.60 24.91 -8.26
N GLY A 107 -1.07 25.35 -7.09
CA GLY A 107 -1.30 26.75 -6.78
C GLY A 107 -0.03 27.56 -6.44
N MET A 108 1.14 26.92 -6.30
CA MET A 108 2.39 27.62 -5.97
C MET A 108 2.96 28.34 -7.19
N HIS A 109 3.34 29.61 -7.01
CA HIS A 109 3.86 30.50 -8.07
C HIS A 109 5.07 29.92 -8.84
N ASP A 110 5.90 29.09 -8.20
CA ASP A 110 7.11 28.50 -8.77
C ASP A 110 7.12 26.95 -8.74
N TYR A 111 5.95 26.30 -8.82
CA TYR A 111 5.84 24.83 -8.67
C TYR A 111 6.72 24.05 -9.68
N MET A 112 6.90 24.56 -10.91
CA MET A 112 7.72 23.92 -11.97
C MET A 112 9.24 24.01 -11.71
N ARG A 113 9.69 24.81 -10.75
CA ARG A 113 11.11 25.06 -10.46
C ARG A 113 11.61 24.42 -9.16
N THR A 114 10.73 23.68 -8.46
CA THR A 114 10.97 23.12 -7.12
C THR A 114 11.57 21.71 -7.19
#